data_AF-R6FRM8-F1
#
_entry.id   AF-R6FRM8-F1
#
_cell.length_a   1.000
_cell.length_b   1.000
_cell.length_c   1.000
_cell.angle_alpha   90.00
_cell.angle_beta   90.00
_cell.angle_gamma   90.00
#
_symmetry.space_group_name_H-M   'P 1'
#
loop_
_entity.id
_entity.type
_entity.pdbx_description
1 polymer ?
#
loop_
_entity_poly.entity_id
_entity_poly.type
_entity_poly.pdbx_seq_one_letter_code
_entity_poly.pdbx_strand_id
1 'polypeptide(L)'
;MNRIFIEAKNNKTSEFHFLKAILNRFFPDKEVGFIFMDGIDNLFNEAIRNQMALARESGEQVLVFVDADTEAKGWGCQKRKAAIEKGSSDHDVSFPYFLYPDNQSDGDVETLMECAARRDLHRVFFDCFEDYEKCVSGVTDDKGEALYSVPNLKGKLHTYINSQRLSNTQRKRLGHGDWLFEENMYWNLDIDALQPMKKFLEDNLV
;
A
#
# COMPACT_ATOMS: atom_id res chain seq x y z
N MET A 1 0.86 -1.61 22.47
CA MET A 1 1.63 -2.24 21.37
C MET A 1 0.68 -2.95 20.42
N ASN A 2 0.84 -2.67 19.13
CA ASN A 2 0.05 -3.27 18.07
C ASN A 2 0.90 -4.19 17.19
N ARG A 3 0.24 -5.18 16.58
CA ARG A 3 0.81 -6.01 15.50
C ARG A 3 0.00 -5.77 14.23
N ILE A 4 0.63 -5.17 13.23
CA ILE A 4 0.00 -4.88 11.94
C ILE A 4 0.39 -5.96 10.94
N PHE A 5 -0.61 -6.63 10.39
CA PHE A 5 -0.48 -7.60 9.32
C PHE A 5 -0.73 -6.88 7.99
N ILE A 6 0.21 -7.01 7.06
CA ILE A 6 0.12 -6.38 5.74
C ILE A 6 0.39 -7.41 4.65
N GLU A 7 -0.16 -7.19 3.46
CA GLU A 7 0.02 -8.08 2.32
C GLU A 7 1.46 -8.16 1.82
N ALA A 8 2.28 -7.15 2.11
CA ALA A 8 3.65 -7.09 1.66
C ALA A 8 4.45 -8.35 2.01
N LYS A 9 5.39 -8.71 1.15
CA LYS A 9 6.25 -9.89 1.30
C LYS A 9 7.27 -9.79 2.42
N ASN A 10 7.81 -8.59 2.65
CA ASN A 10 8.85 -8.33 3.64
C ASN A 10 9.02 -6.82 3.87
N ASN A 11 9.95 -6.46 4.74
CA ASN A 11 10.30 -5.08 5.10
C ASN A 11 11.11 -4.30 4.04
N LYS A 12 11.23 -4.82 2.82
CA LYS A 12 11.90 -4.15 1.68
C LYS A 12 10.91 -3.76 0.57
N THR A 13 9.67 -3.50 0.95
CA THR A 13 8.55 -3.18 0.07
C THR A 13 8.12 -1.72 0.28
N SER A 14 7.64 -1.07 -0.77
CA SER A 14 7.17 0.32 -0.69
C SER A 14 5.96 0.45 0.22
N GLU A 15 5.09 -0.56 0.21
CA GLU A 15 3.92 -0.71 1.05
C GLU A 15 4.28 -0.60 2.53
N PHE A 16 5.29 -1.36 2.97
CA PHE A 16 5.81 -1.31 4.33
C PHE A 16 6.38 0.07 4.68
N HIS A 17 7.24 0.62 3.83
CA HIS A 17 7.89 1.90 4.12
C HIS A 17 6.90 3.06 4.12
N PHE A 18 5.87 3.01 3.29
CA PHE A 18 4.80 4.01 3.26
C PHE A 18 4.03 4.02 4.58
N LEU A 19 3.51 2.87 5.00
CA LEU A 19 2.77 2.77 6.26
C LEU A 19 3.67 3.11 7.46
N LYS A 20 4.93 2.70 7.44
CA LYS A 20 5.91 3.07 8.46
C LYS A 20 6.15 4.58 8.51
N ALA A 21 6.24 5.27 7.39
CA ALA A 21 6.41 6.72 7.35
C ALA A 21 5.19 7.45 7.94
N ILE A 22 3.98 6.97 7.65
CA ILE A 22 2.74 7.48 8.24
C ILE A 22 2.72 7.28 9.75
N LEU A 23 3.03 6.08 10.25
CA LEU A 23 3.11 5.78 11.68
C LEU A 23 4.14 6.67 12.37
N ASN A 24 5.35 6.78 11.83
CA ASN A 24 6.41 7.62 12.40
C ASN A 24 6.04 9.10 12.44
N ARG A 25 5.27 9.60 11.45
CA ARG A 25 4.89 11.01 11.35
C ARG A 25 3.73 11.36 12.28
N PHE A 26 2.68 10.54 12.28
CA PHE A 26 1.40 10.87 12.94
C PHE A 26 1.19 10.15 14.27
N PHE A 27 1.91 9.05 14.50
CA PHE A 27 1.79 8.22 15.70
C PHE A 27 3.17 7.85 16.29
N PRO A 28 4.10 8.82 16.49
CA PRO A 28 5.49 8.54 16.85
C PRO A 28 5.65 7.80 18.19
N ASP A 29 4.68 7.96 19.10
CA ASP A 29 4.70 7.35 20.43
C ASP A 29 4.11 5.94 20.46
N LYS A 30 3.59 5.45 19.32
CA LYS A 30 2.95 4.13 19.24
C LYS A 30 3.97 3.07 18.83
N GLU A 31 4.10 2.04 19.65
CA GLU A 31 4.95 0.88 19.33
C GLU A 31 4.18 -0.14 18.47
N VAL A 32 4.71 -0.40 17.27
CA VAL A 32 4.07 -1.24 16.26
C VAL A 32 5.05 -2.26 15.70
N GLY A 33 4.68 -3.54 15.78
CA GLY A 33 5.33 -4.63 15.06
C GLY A 33 4.61 -4.94 13.74
N PHE A 34 5.34 -5.46 12.75
CA PHE A 34 4.77 -5.86 11.45
C PHE A 34 4.84 -7.38 11.24
N ILE A 35 3.80 -7.93 10.63
CA ILE A 35 3.77 -9.28 10.05
C ILE A 35 3.48 -9.15 8.56
N PHE A 36 4.26 -9.87 7.76
CA PHE A 36 4.21 -9.86 6.31
C PHE A 36 3.50 -11.12 5.84
N MET A 37 2.34 -10.97 5.19
CA MET A 37 1.50 -12.09 4.77
C MET A 37 1.92 -12.69 3.43
N ASP A 38 2.72 -11.96 2.63
CA ASP A 38 3.07 -12.36 1.25
C ASP A 38 1.81 -12.65 0.41
N GLY A 39 0.89 -11.68 0.40
CA GLY A 39 -0.39 -11.70 -0.31
C GLY A 39 -1.60 -12.00 0.57
N ILE A 40 -2.75 -11.44 0.20
CA ILE A 40 -4.05 -11.63 0.88
C ILE A 40 -4.49 -13.08 1.02
N ASP A 41 -4.17 -13.95 0.07
CA ASP A 41 -4.60 -15.36 0.10
C ASP A 41 -4.07 -16.11 1.34
N ASN A 42 -3.03 -15.57 1.99
CA ASN A 42 -2.45 -16.10 3.21
C ASN A 42 -3.12 -15.62 4.49
N LEU A 43 -4.02 -14.62 4.45
CA LEU A 43 -4.61 -13.98 5.64
C LEU A 43 -5.21 -15.00 6.63
N PHE A 44 -5.87 -16.04 6.12
CA PHE A 44 -6.51 -17.08 6.94
C PHE A 44 -5.75 -18.40 6.98
N ASN A 45 -4.54 -18.46 6.41
CA ASN A 45 -3.71 -19.64 6.51
C ASN A 45 -3.34 -19.91 7.98
N GLU A 46 -2.98 -21.16 8.30
CA GLU A 46 -2.70 -21.57 9.68
C GLU A 46 -1.55 -20.76 10.30
N ALA A 47 -0.50 -20.45 9.53
CA ALA A 47 0.64 -19.70 10.02
C ALA A 47 0.25 -18.27 10.46
N ILE A 48 -0.48 -17.53 9.64
CA ILE A 48 -0.95 -16.17 9.93
C ILE A 48 -1.95 -16.17 11.08
N ARG A 49 -2.90 -17.12 11.11
CA ARG A 49 -3.83 -17.25 12.24
C ARG A 49 -3.11 -17.54 13.56
N ASN A 50 -2.09 -18.40 13.55
CA ASN A 50 -1.27 -18.67 14.73
C ASN A 50 -0.49 -17.43 15.17
N GLN A 51 0.05 -16.63 14.24
CA GLN A 51 0.69 -15.35 14.58
C GLN A 51 -0.30 -14.35 15.20
N MET A 52 -1.54 -14.28 14.70
CA MET A 52 -2.58 -13.44 15.30
C MET A 52 -2.95 -13.91 16.71
N ALA A 53 -3.06 -15.22 16.94
CA ALA A 53 -3.33 -15.78 18.26
C ALA A 53 -2.21 -15.46 19.25
N LEU A 54 -0.95 -15.69 18.87
CA LEU A 54 0.22 -15.38 19.69
C LEU A 54 0.32 -13.90 20.06
N ALA A 55 0.03 -12.99 19.11
CA ALA A 55 -0.01 -11.56 19.37
C ALA A 55 -1.06 -11.22 20.45
N ARG A 56 -2.28 -11.77 20.32
CA ARG A 56 -3.36 -11.56 21.29
C ARG A 56 -3.05 -12.15 22.67
N GLU A 57 -2.48 -13.36 22.72
CA GLU A 57 -2.03 -14.00 23.98
C GLU A 57 -0.95 -13.17 24.69
N SER A 58 -0.13 -12.45 23.91
CA SER A 58 0.88 -11.53 24.42
C SER A 58 0.32 -10.14 24.79
N GLY A 59 -1.00 -9.93 24.69
CA GLY A 59 -1.67 -8.67 24.99
C GLY A 59 -1.55 -7.60 23.88
N GLU A 60 -1.06 -7.97 22.70
CA GLU A 60 -0.96 -7.05 21.55
C GLU A 60 -2.29 -6.93 20.81
N GLN A 61 -2.56 -5.73 20.27
CA GLN A 61 -3.73 -5.49 19.42
C GLN A 61 -3.39 -5.77 17.95
N VAL A 62 -4.16 -6.66 17.31
CA VAL A 62 -3.96 -7.06 15.91
C VAL A 62 -4.72 -6.12 14.98
N LEU A 63 -4.06 -5.60 13.95
CA LEU A 63 -4.67 -4.85 12.85
C LEU A 63 -4.26 -5.45 11.51
N VAL A 64 -5.12 -5.34 10.49
CA VAL A 64 -4.87 -5.90 9.16
C VAL A 64 -5.02 -4.81 8.09
N PHE A 65 -4.07 -4.69 7.17
CA PHE A 65 -4.15 -3.80 6.00
C PHE A 65 -4.09 -4.61 4.72
N VAL A 66 -5.02 -4.33 3.82
CA VAL A 66 -5.29 -5.14 2.64
C VAL A 66 -5.72 -4.28 1.46
N ASP A 67 -5.32 -4.65 0.26
CA ASP A 67 -5.74 -4.00 -0.97
C ASP A 67 -7.17 -4.44 -1.31
N ALA A 68 -8.03 -3.47 -1.62
CA ALA A 68 -9.35 -3.76 -2.18
C ALA A 68 -9.24 -4.37 -3.58
N ASP A 69 -8.14 -4.09 -4.28
CA ASP A 69 -7.97 -4.30 -5.72
C ASP A 69 -9.07 -3.59 -6.51
N THR A 70 -9.23 -3.96 -7.78
CA THR A 70 -10.25 -3.42 -8.68
C THR A 70 -11.14 -4.53 -9.22
N GLU A 71 -12.36 -4.16 -9.63
CA GLU A 71 -13.27 -5.06 -10.33
C GLU A 71 -12.65 -5.71 -11.58
N ALA A 72 -11.78 -4.98 -12.30
CA ALA A 72 -11.09 -5.48 -13.49
C ALA A 72 -10.16 -6.68 -13.19
N LYS A 73 -9.64 -6.77 -11.97
CA LYS A 73 -8.87 -7.93 -11.48
C LYS A 73 -9.75 -9.03 -10.88
N GLY A 74 -11.08 -8.92 -11.00
CA GLY A 74 -12.06 -9.83 -10.41
C GLY A 74 -12.41 -9.56 -8.95
N TRP A 75 -11.72 -8.60 -8.32
CA TRP A 75 -11.88 -8.20 -6.91
C TRP A 75 -12.63 -6.86 -6.81
N GLY A 76 -12.19 -5.94 -5.96
CA GLY A 76 -12.88 -4.71 -5.59
C GLY A 76 -13.31 -4.71 -4.12
N CYS A 77 -13.54 -3.52 -3.57
CA CYS A 77 -13.72 -3.29 -2.14
C CYS A 77 -14.84 -4.16 -1.54
N GLN A 78 -16.00 -4.22 -2.22
CA GLN A 78 -17.14 -5.01 -1.73
C GLN A 78 -16.83 -6.51 -1.70
N LYS A 79 -16.20 -7.06 -2.74
CA LYS A 79 -15.86 -8.48 -2.81
C LYS A 79 -14.77 -8.84 -1.80
N ARG A 80 -13.74 -7.99 -1.67
CA ARG A 80 -12.65 -8.19 -0.71
C ARG A 80 -13.19 -8.15 0.73
N LYS A 81 -14.08 -7.20 1.04
CA LYS A 81 -14.79 -7.13 2.31
C LYS A 81 -15.56 -8.42 2.62
N ALA A 82 -16.39 -8.89 1.70
CA ALA A 82 -17.16 -10.11 1.87
C ALA A 82 -16.26 -11.36 2.05
N ALA A 83 -15.13 -11.42 1.34
CA ALA A 83 -14.17 -12.51 1.48
C ALA A 83 -13.49 -12.53 2.86
N ILE A 84 -13.12 -11.37 3.39
CA ILE A 84 -12.55 -11.23 4.74
C ILE A 84 -13.59 -11.61 5.80
N GLU A 85 -14.81 -11.09 5.70
CA GLU A 85 -15.90 -11.40 6.64
C GLU A 85 -16.23 -12.90 6.65
N LYS A 86 -16.29 -13.53 5.47
CA LYS A 86 -16.48 -14.97 5.36
C LYS A 86 -15.33 -15.75 6.00
N GLY A 87 -14.08 -15.42 5.67
CA GLY A 87 -12.91 -16.09 6.26
C GLY A 87 -12.84 -15.92 7.77
N SER A 88 -13.17 -14.74 8.28
CA SER A 88 -13.30 -14.47 9.71
C SER A 88 -14.33 -15.38 10.38
N SER A 89 -15.49 -15.57 9.74
CA SER A 89 -16.54 -16.48 10.23
C SER A 89 -16.12 -17.95 10.15
N ASP A 90 -15.56 -18.38 9.01
CA ASP A 90 -15.17 -19.78 8.77
C ASP A 90 -14.06 -20.25 9.74
N HIS A 91 -13.24 -19.31 10.24
CA HIS A 91 -12.10 -19.58 11.11
C HIS A 91 -12.26 -19.11 12.55
N ASP A 92 -13.41 -18.51 12.91
CA ASP A 92 -13.69 -17.92 14.23
C ASP A 92 -12.60 -16.91 14.68
N VAL A 93 -12.24 -15.98 13.78
CA VAL A 93 -11.23 -14.94 14.02
C VAL A 93 -11.79 -13.56 13.73
N SER A 94 -11.68 -12.64 14.71
CA SER A 94 -12.11 -11.25 14.57
C SER A 94 -10.95 -10.26 14.77
N PHE A 95 -10.77 -9.32 13.85
CA PHE A 95 -9.77 -8.25 13.91
C PHE A 95 -10.28 -7.00 13.17
N PRO A 96 -9.87 -5.79 13.61
CA PRO A 96 -10.00 -4.59 12.79
C PRO A 96 -9.14 -4.70 11.51
N TYR A 97 -9.69 -4.27 10.38
CA TYR A 97 -8.96 -4.21 9.12
C TYR A 97 -9.23 -2.90 8.37
N PHE A 98 -8.27 -2.52 7.53
CA PHE A 98 -8.35 -1.40 6.61
C PHE A 98 -8.16 -1.90 5.18
N LEU A 99 -9.16 -1.66 4.34
CA LEU A 99 -9.11 -1.82 2.90
C LEU A 99 -8.64 -0.52 2.26
N TYR A 100 -7.52 -0.58 1.54
CA TYR A 100 -7.09 0.55 0.74
C TYR A 100 -8.11 0.88 -0.36
N PRO A 101 -8.27 2.18 -0.70
CA PRO A 101 -7.61 3.33 -0.09
C PRO A 101 -8.34 3.90 1.14
N ASP A 102 -9.60 3.56 1.38
CA ASP A 102 -10.49 4.29 2.31
C ASP A 102 -11.62 3.44 2.97
N ASN A 103 -11.59 2.11 2.87
CA ASN A 103 -12.65 1.16 3.23
C ASN A 103 -13.95 1.19 2.41
N GLN A 104 -14.02 1.98 1.34
CA GLN A 104 -15.26 2.19 0.58
C GLN A 104 -15.07 2.08 -0.93
N SER A 105 -13.87 2.42 -1.42
CA SER A 105 -13.52 2.51 -2.82
C SER A 105 -12.60 1.36 -3.24
N ASP A 106 -12.64 1.01 -4.51
CA ASP A 106 -11.63 0.15 -5.12
C ASP A 106 -10.26 0.83 -5.10
N GLY A 107 -9.20 0.03 -4.97
CA GLY A 107 -7.83 0.50 -4.99
C GLY A 107 -6.88 -0.34 -4.15
N ASP A 108 -5.66 0.15 -4.08
CA ASP A 108 -4.51 -0.46 -3.42
C ASP A 108 -3.72 0.62 -2.68
N VAL A 109 -2.69 0.21 -1.95
CA VAL A 109 -1.81 1.16 -1.26
C VAL A 109 -1.13 2.14 -2.23
N GLU A 110 -0.79 1.73 -3.45
CA GLU A 110 -0.27 2.63 -4.48
C GLU A 110 -1.25 3.75 -4.84
N THR A 111 -2.56 3.52 -4.75
CA THR A 111 -3.59 4.56 -4.92
C THR A 111 -3.38 5.72 -3.93
N LEU A 112 -3.12 5.41 -2.65
CA LEU A 112 -2.81 6.44 -1.64
C LEU A 112 -1.43 7.08 -1.87
N MET A 113 -0.44 6.30 -2.31
CA MET A 113 0.87 6.85 -2.65
C MET A 113 0.78 7.83 -3.82
N GLU A 114 -0.05 7.57 -4.82
CA GLU A 114 -0.26 8.49 -5.95
C GLU A 114 -0.90 9.80 -5.49
N CYS A 115 -1.93 9.73 -4.63
CA CYS A 115 -2.50 10.94 -4.04
C CYS A 115 -1.46 11.73 -3.25
N ALA A 116 -0.52 11.04 -2.58
CA ALA A 116 0.53 11.67 -1.80
C ALA A 116 1.66 12.23 -2.67
N ALA A 117 1.82 11.81 -3.91
CA ALA A 117 2.91 12.28 -4.74
C ALA A 117 2.78 13.80 -5.01
N ARG A 118 3.89 14.54 -4.89
CA ARG A 118 3.95 16.01 -5.09
C ARG A 118 3.84 16.43 -6.56
N ARG A 119 2.75 16.07 -7.23
CA ARG A 119 2.46 16.50 -8.62
C ARG A 119 2.50 18.01 -8.76
N ASP A 120 2.06 18.73 -7.73
CA ASP A 120 2.13 20.19 -7.67
C ASP A 120 3.56 20.73 -7.83
N LEU A 121 4.58 20.01 -7.35
CA LEU A 121 5.99 20.37 -7.52
C LEU A 121 6.65 19.72 -8.74
N HIS A 122 6.20 18.53 -9.14
CA HIS A 122 6.84 17.70 -10.16
C HIS A 122 5.99 17.49 -11.39
N ARG A 123 5.16 18.47 -11.72
CA ARG A 123 4.21 18.42 -12.84
C ARG A 123 4.85 17.93 -14.14
N VAL A 124 6.04 18.42 -14.48
CA VAL A 124 6.76 18.04 -15.71
C VAL A 124 7.01 16.53 -15.77
N PHE A 125 7.38 15.89 -14.65
CA PHE A 125 7.55 14.45 -14.63
C PHE A 125 6.24 13.74 -14.96
N PHE A 126 5.16 14.11 -14.27
CA PHE A 126 3.87 13.42 -14.43
C PHE A 126 3.27 13.65 -15.81
N ASP A 127 3.27 14.88 -16.31
CA ASP A 127 2.77 15.22 -17.65
C ASP A 127 3.54 14.41 -18.72
N CYS A 128 4.88 14.37 -18.63
CA CYS A 128 5.70 13.58 -19.57
C CYS A 128 5.48 12.06 -19.44
N PHE A 129 5.33 11.54 -18.22
CA PHE A 129 5.12 10.12 -18.01
C PHE A 129 3.74 9.67 -18.53
N GLU A 130 2.71 10.48 -18.32
CA GLU A 130 1.34 10.19 -18.80
C GLU A 130 1.24 10.29 -20.32
N ASP A 131 1.98 11.21 -20.94
CA ASP A 131 2.08 11.25 -22.40
C ASP A 131 2.85 10.04 -22.95
N TYR A 132 3.88 9.56 -22.24
CA TYR A 132 4.53 8.30 -22.55
C TYR A 132 3.56 7.11 -22.45
N GLU A 133 2.77 7.01 -21.36
CA GLU A 133 1.76 5.96 -21.17
C GLU A 133 0.76 5.94 -22.32
N LYS A 134 0.21 7.10 -22.70
CA LYS A 134 -0.70 7.22 -23.86
C LYS A 134 -0.02 6.77 -25.14
N CYS A 135 1.22 7.22 -25.38
CA CYS A 135 1.97 6.90 -26.58
C CYS A 135 2.14 5.39 -26.75
N VAL A 136 2.60 4.69 -25.71
CA VAL A 136 2.86 3.25 -25.80
C VAL A 136 1.58 2.42 -25.80
N SER A 137 0.52 2.87 -25.13
CA SER A 137 -0.78 2.18 -25.10
C SER A 137 -1.47 2.09 -26.47
N GLY A 138 -1.16 3.03 -27.38
CA GLY A 138 -1.79 3.12 -28.69
C GLY A 138 -1.06 2.32 -29.77
N VAL A 139 0.06 1.67 -29.46
CA VAL A 139 0.86 0.93 -30.44
C VAL A 139 0.49 -0.54 -30.42
N THR A 140 0.05 -1.06 -31.56
CA THR A 140 -0.28 -2.47 -31.76
C THR A 140 0.65 -3.13 -32.77
N ASP A 141 0.81 -4.44 -32.68
CA ASP A 141 1.45 -5.25 -33.72
C ASP A 141 0.52 -5.45 -34.93
N ASP A 142 1.00 -6.20 -35.93
CA ASP A 142 0.24 -6.52 -37.15
C ASP A 142 -1.03 -7.35 -36.88
N LYS A 143 -1.20 -7.92 -35.68
CA LYS A 143 -2.38 -8.68 -35.25
C LYS A 143 -3.37 -7.83 -34.45
N GLY A 144 -3.04 -6.57 -34.18
CA GLY A 144 -3.87 -5.68 -33.37
C GLY A 144 -3.67 -5.87 -31.86
N GLU A 145 -2.67 -6.65 -31.44
CA GLU A 145 -2.35 -6.83 -30.02
C GLU A 145 -1.42 -5.72 -29.54
N ALA A 146 -1.52 -5.33 -28.26
CA ALA A 146 -0.67 -4.29 -27.69
C ALA A 146 0.82 -4.65 -27.85
N LEU A 147 1.59 -3.77 -28.49
CA LEU A 147 3.02 -4.00 -28.74
C LEU A 147 3.87 -3.79 -27.49
N TYR A 148 3.45 -2.86 -26.62
CA TYR A 148 4.17 -2.48 -25.41
C TYR A 148 3.31 -2.71 -24.16
N SER A 149 3.96 -3.16 -23.09
CA SER A 149 3.36 -3.13 -21.76
C SER A 149 3.30 -1.70 -21.25
N VAL A 150 2.10 -1.21 -20.96
CA VAL A 150 1.92 0.08 -20.27
C VAL A 150 2.32 -0.08 -18.80
N PRO A 151 3.15 0.82 -18.23
CA PRO A 151 3.47 0.77 -16.81
C PRO A 151 2.21 0.77 -15.94
N ASN A 152 2.22 -0.02 -14.87
CA ASN A 152 1.20 0.08 -13.83
C ASN A 152 1.52 1.21 -12.85
N LEU A 153 0.59 1.48 -11.93
CA LEU A 153 0.74 2.59 -10.96
C LEU A 153 2.01 2.45 -10.10
N LYS A 154 2.33 1.24 -9.64
CA LYS A 154 3.59 0.96 -8.92
C LYS A 154 4.82 1.34 -9.75
N GLY A 155 4.82 0.98 -11.04
CA GLY A 155 5.88 1.33 -11.99
C GLY A 155 6.01 2.83 -12.22
N LYS A 156 4.88 3.56 -12.34
CA LYS A 156 4.85 5.03 -12.42
C LYS A 156 5.46 5.67 -11.19
N LEU A 157 5.02 5.27 -9.99
CA LEU A 157 5.50 5.84 -8.72
C LEU A 157 6.97 5.50 -8.44
N HIS A 158 7.39 4.28 -8.74
CA HIS A 158 8.80 3.90 -8.66
C HIS A 158 9.66 4.75 -9.62
N THR A 159 9.18 4.98 -10.85
CA THR A 159 9.91 5.83 -11.82
C THR A 159 9.93 7.29 -11.38
N TYR A 160 8.84 7.79 -10.80
CA TYR A 160 8.75 9.15 -10.23
C TYR A 160 9.84 9.41 -9.19
N ILE A 161 9.96 8.54 -8.19
CA ILE A 161 10.96 8.72 -7.14
C ILE A 161 12.39 8.50 -7.67
N ASN A 162 12.57 7.55 -8.59
CA ASN A 162 13.89 7.26 -9.18
C ASN A 162 14.40 8.41 -10.07
N SER A 163 13.49 9.18 -10.68
CA SER A 163 13.81 10.33 -11.55
C SER A 163 14.31 11.55 -10.78
N GLN A 164 14.24 11.54 -9.45
CA GLN A 164 14.68 12.64 -8.61
C GLN A 164 16.21 12.73 -8.53
N ARG A 165 16.72 13.94 -8.22
CA ARG A 165 18.15 14.14 -7.94
C ARG A 165 18.51 13.62 -6.55
N LEU A 166 18.72 12.31 -6.47
CA LEU A 166 19.03 11.62 -5.22
C LEU A 166 20.53 11.53 -4.93
N SER A 167 20.88 11.54 -3.65
CA SER A 167 22.21 11.13 -3.16
C SER A 167 22.42 9.62 -3.31
N ASN A 168 23.67 9.16 -3.22
CA ASN A 168 23.97 7.73 -3.25
C ASN A 168 23.32 6.97 -2.08
N THR A 169 23.20 7.61 -0.92
CA THR A 169 22.52 7.02 0.25
C THR A 169 21.03 6.86 -0.01
N GLN A 170 20.36 7.88 -0.56
CA GLN A 170 18.95 7.81 -0.93
C GLN A 170 18.70 6.74 -2.01
N ARG A 171 19.57 6.64 -3.03
CA ARG A 171 19.45 5.57 -4.05
C ARG A 171 19.54 4.15 -3.45
N LYS A 172 20.42 3.94 -2.47
CA LYS A 172 20.52 2.64 -1.77
C LYS A 172 19.23 2.31 -1.02
N ARG A 173 18.58 3.31 -0.41
CA ARG A 173 17.28 3.15 0.26
C ARG A 173 16.19 2.74 -0.73
N LEU A 174 16.11 3.39 -1.90
CA LEU A 174 15.17 2.99 -2.96
C LEU A 174 15.32 1.51 -3.37
N GLY A 175 16.56 1.03 -3.48
CA GLY A 175 16.85 -0.38 -3.79
C GLY A 175 16.37 -1.39 -2.73
N HIS A 176 15.90 -0.90 -1.57
CA HIS A 176 15.27 -1.67 -0.50
C HIS A 176 13.80 -1.29 -0.29
N GLY A 177 13.14 -0.73 -1.31
CA GLY A 177 11.72 -0.37 -1.29
C GLY A 177 11.39 0.91 -0.53
N ASP A 178 12.37 1.55 0.10
CA ASP A 178 12.18 2.80 0.84
C ASP A 178 12.16 3.97 -0.13
N TRP A 179 10.97 4.39 -0.54
CA TRP A 179 10.75 5.47 -1.50
C TRP A 179 10.84 6.87 -0.89
N LEU A 180 11.47 7.01 0.29
CA LEU A 180 11.74 8.30 0.93
C LEU A 180 10.45 9.05 1.29
N PHE A 181 9.43 8.34 1.80
CA PHE A 181 8.11 8.89 2.08
C PHE A 181 8.11 10.01 3.13
N GLU A 182 9.19 10.16 3.91
CA GLU A 182 9.41 11.26 4.83
C GLU A 182 9.86 12.58 4.16
N GLU A 183 10.28 12.53 2.89
CA GLU A 183 10.78 13.68 2.16
C GLU A 183 9.63 14.48 1.55
N ASN A 184 9.28 15.60 2.18
CA ASN A 184 8.17 16.48 1.77
C ASN A 184 8.31 17.05 0.34
N MET A 185 9.52 17.05 -0.20
CA MET A 185 9.77 17.43 -1.60
C MET A 185 9.14 16.43 -2.58
N TYR A 186 8.99 15.17 -2.20
CA TYR A 186 8.50 14.10 -3.07
C TYR A 186 7.10 13.63 -2.70
N TRP A 187 6.77 13.64 -1.40
CA TRP A 187 5.50 13.13 -0.88
C TRP A 187 4.85 14.13 0.08
N ASN A 188 3.54 14.33 -0.04
CA ASN A 188 2.70 15.04 0.91
C ASN A 188 1.86 14.05 1.69
N LEU A 189 2.25 13.74 2.93
CA LEU A 189 1.47 12.86 3.81
C LEU A 189 0.35 13.59 4.55
N ASP A 190 0.16 14.89 4.34
CA ASP A 190 -0.89 15.72 4.96
C ASP A 190 -2.15 15.86 4.08
N ILE A 191 -2.27 15.07 3.00
CA ILE A 191 -3.44 15.06 2.12
C ILE A 191 -4.71 14.50 2.79
N ASP A 192 -5.86 14.97 2.32
CA ASP A 192 -7.18 14.54 2.80
C ASP A 192 -7.46 13.05 2.51
N ALA A 193 -6.93 12.51 1.42
CA ALA A 193 -7.13 11.09 1.08
C ALA A 193 -6.56 10.12 2.12
N LEU A 194 -5.62 10.58 2.97
CA LEU A 194 -5.08 9.76 4.07
C LEU A 194 -5.92 9.79 5.34
N GLN A 195 -6.94 10.67 5.43
CA GLN A 195 -7.73 10.82 6.65
C GLN A 195 -8.48 9.54 7.06
N PRO A 196 -9.08 8.74 6.15
CA PRO A 196 -9.72 7.48 6.54
C PRO A 196 -8.75 6.51 7.22
N MET A 197 -7.53 6.39 6.68
CA MET A 197 -6.49 5.54 7.28
C MET A 197 -5.98 6.09 8.60
N LYS A 198 -5.71 7.41 8.68
CA LYS A 198 -5.29 8.06 9.92
C LYS A 198 -6.32 7.85 11.03
N LYS A 199 -7.60 8.02 10.71
CA LYS A 199 -8.69 7.78 11.65
C LYS A 199 -8.75 6.31 12.08
N PHE A 200 -8.63 5.37 11.13
CA PHE A 200 -8.58 3.94 11.47
C PHE A 200 -7.42 3.62 12.42
N LEU A 201 -6.22 4.16 12.17
CA LEU A 201 -5.07 3.99 13.05
C LEU A 201 -5.29 4.64 14.43
N GLU A 202 -5.81 5.87 14.48
CA GLU A 202 -6.13 6.57 15.72
C GLU A 202 -7.12 5.78 16.59
N ASP A 203 -8.17 5.23 15.98
CA ASP A 203 -9.22 4.49 16.68
C ASP A 203 -8.72 3.12 17.22
N ASN A 204 -7.59 2.59 16.71
CA ASN A 204 -7.16 1.22 16.99
C ASN A 204 -5.72 1.05 17.54
N LEU A 205 -4.88 2.08 17.50
CA LEU A 205 -3.52 2.03 18.06
C LEU A 205 -3.52 2.29 19.58
N VAL A 206 -2.85 1.41 20.33
CA VAL A 206 -2.73 1.45 21.80
C VAL A 206 -1.32 1.79 22.27
#